data_AF-A0A2P5Y7A9-F1
#
_entry.id   AF-A0A2P5Y7A9-F1
#
_cell.length_a   1.000
_cell.length_b   1.000
_cell.length_c   1.000
_cell.angle_alpha   90.00
_cell.angle_beta   90.00
_cell.angle_gamma   90.00
#
_symmetry.space_group_name_H-M   'P 1'
#
loop_
_entity.id
_entity.type
_entity.pdbx_description
1 polymer ?
#
loop_
_entity_poly.entity_id
_entity_poly.type
_entity_poly.pdbx_seq_one_letter_code
_entity_poly.pdbx_strand_id
1 'polypeptide(L)' 'MQNVWRRPSIGHADPLGGDFPLVTSEGHNILDVIFTSPIASLEHGVVSKFLCKAIVASESGLSIVDNIPTNAVGGV' A
#
# COMPACT_ATOMS: atom_id res chain seq x y z
N MET A 1 -13.10 4.92 -11.86
CA MET A 1 -13.74 5.65 -10.74
C MET A 1 -13.07 5.20 -9.45
N GLN A 2 -12.87 6.10 -8.51
CA GLN A 2 -12.27 5.81 -7.20
C GLN A 2 -13.33 6.06 -6.14
N ASN A 3 -13.57 5.07 -5.28
CA ASN A 3 -14.48 5.23 -4.15
C ASN A 3 -13.65 5.38 -2.87
N VAL A 4 -13.98 6.39 -2.06
CA VAL A 4 -13.29 6.70 -0.80
C VAL A 4 -14.25 6.42 0.34
N TRP A 5 -13.80 5.63 1.30
CA TRP A 5 -14.56 5.27 2.50
C TRP A 5 -13.67 5.48 3.72
N ARG A 6 -14.21 5.99 4.84
CA ARG A 6 -13.43 5.94 6.08
C ARG A 6 -13.55 4.54 6.67
N ARG A 7 -12.46 4.02 7.23
CA ARG A 7 -12.46 2.70 7.86
C ARG A 7 -13.09 2.77 9.24
N PRO A 8 -14.19 2.05 9.53
CA PRO A 8 -14.73 1.98 10.88
C PRO A 8 -13.84 1.07 11.74
N SER A 9 -13.74 1.40 13.03
CA SER A 9 -13.17 0.52 14.05
C SER A 9 -14.20 -0.53 14.53
N ILE A 10 -15.48 -0.20 14.45
CA ILE A 10 -16.63 -1.09 14.70
C ILE A 10 -17.84 -0.63 13.89
N GLY A 11 -18.69 -1.58 13.45
CA GLY A 11 -19.93 -1.28 12.73
C GLY A 11 -19.78 -1.19 11.22
N HIS A 12 -20.75 -0.53 10.56
CA HIS A 12 -20.81 -0.42 9.10
C HIS A 12 -20.06 0.82 8.60
N ALA A 13 -19.29 0.66 7.52
CA ALA A 13 -18.65 1.76 6.83
C ALA A 13 -19.64 2.42 5.86
N ASP A 14 -19.84 3.74 5.99
CA ASP A 14 -20.60 4.53 5.03
C ASP A 14 -19.70 5.63 4.41
N PRO A 15 -20.16 6.42 3.41
CA PRO A 15 -19.35 7.46 2.81
C PRO A 15 -18.94 8.60 3.78
N LEU A 16 -19.58 8.72 4.94
CA LEU A 16 -19.23 9.67 6.01
C LEU A 16 -18.26 9.07 7.03
N GLY A 17 -18.05 7.75 6.96
CA GLY A 17 -17.11 6.98 7.75
C GLY A 17 -17.69 6.20 8.91
N GLY A 18 -19.02 6.15 9.03
CA GLY A 18 -19.72 5.57 10.17
C GLY A 18 -19.44 6.31 11.50
N ASP A 19 -20.00 5.79 12.60
CA ASP A 19 -19.98 6.45 13.92
C ASP A 19 -18.64 6.31 14.68
N PHE A 20 -17.76 5.40 14.26
CA PHE A 20 -16.53 5.04 15.00
C PHE A 20 -15.31 4.94 14.07
N PRO A 21 -14.76 6.06 13.56
CA PRO A 21 -13.62 6.02 12.64
C PRO A 21 -12.39 5.39 13.30
N LEU A 22 -11.68 4.55 12.54
CA LEU A 22 -10.39 4.02 12.96
C LEU A 22 -9.34 5.14 12.87
N VAL A 23 -8.67 5.39 13.98
CA VAL A 23 -7.62 6.39 14.12
C VAL A 23 -6.28 5.73 14.43
N THR A 24 -5.19 6.27 13.87
CA THR A 24 -3.83 5.82 14.17
C THR A 24 -3.42 6.23 15.60
N SER A 25 -2.31 5.68 16.10
CA SER A 25 -1.71 6.08 17.38
C SER A 25 -1.41 7.57 17.46
N GLU A 26 -1.15 8.21 16.33
CA GLU A 26 -0.86 9.64 16.20
C GLU A 26 -2.13 10.50 16.04
N GLY A 27 -3.31 9.89 16.04
CA GLY A 27 -4.60 10.57 15.93
C GLY A 27 -5.03 10.90 14.50
N HIS A 28 -4.45 10.25 13.48
CA HIS A 28 -4.84 10.43 12.09
C HIS A 28 -5.96 9.47 11.68
N ASN A 29 -6.91 9.94 10.87
CA ASN A 29 -7.96 9.07 10.32
C ASN A 29 -7.39 8.11 9.27
N ILE A 30 -7.89 6.88 9.24
CA ILE A 30 -7.57 5.92 8.18
C ILE A 30 -8.68 5.92 7.12
N LEU A 31 -8.27 6.05 5.85
CA LEU A 31 -9.15 6.01 4.69
C LEU A 31 -8.83 4.80 3.83
N ASP A 32 -9.88 4.08 3.43
CA ASP A 32 -9.81 3.04 2.43
C ASP A 32 -10.15 3.59 1.05
N VAL A 33 -9.23 3.38 0.13
CA VAL A 33 -9.36 3.81 -1.25
C VAL A 33 -9.36 2.58 -2.14
N ILE A 34 -10.50 2.30 -2.76
CA ILE A 34 -10.67 1.12 -3.62
C ILE A 34 -10.46 1.54 -5.07
N PHE A 35 -9.51 0.89 -5.72
CA PHE A 35 -9.23 1.06 -7.14
C PHE A 35 -9.79 -0.14 -7.91
N THR A 36 -10.58 0.13 -8.95
CA THR A 36 -11.07 -0.90 -9.88
C THR A 36 -10.15 -1.12 -11.08
N SER A 37 -8.98 -0.46 -11.08
CA SER A 37 -7.93 -0.54 -12.09
C SER A 37 -6.57 -0.32 -11.43
N PRO A 38 -5.46 -0.82 -12.01
CA PRO A 38 -4.12 -0.56 -11.48
C PRO A 38 -3.83 0.94 -11.30
N ILE A 39 -3.04 1.27 -10.29
CA ILE A 39 -2.61 2.64 -10.02
C ILE A 39 -1.44 2.98 -10.96
N ALA A 40 -1.59 3.98 -11.81
CA ALA A 40 -0.58 4.34 -12.81
C ALA A 40 0.60 5.15 -12.25
N SER A 41 0.41 5.89 -11.15
CA SER A 41 1.44 6.72 -10.51
C SER A 41 1.40 6.55 -8.99
N LEU A 42 2.56 6.28 -8.39
CA LEU A 42 2.69 5.96 -6.98
C LEU A 42 2.99 7.23 -6.18
N GLU A 43 2.08 7.62 -5.28
CA GLU A 43 2.28 8.74 -4.36
C GLU A 43 2.21 8.28 -2.89
N HIS A 44 1.05 8.45 -2.26
CA HIS A 44 0.87 8.26 -0.82
C HIS A 44 0.37 6.85 -0.50
N GLY A 45 0.85 6.26 0.60
CA GLY A 45 0.48 4.91 1.03
C GLY A 45 1.10 3.78 0.21
N VAL A 46 1.96 4.10 -0.76
CA VAL A 46 2.71 3.12 -1.55
C VAL A 46 4.16 3.09 -1.08
N VAL A 47 4.62 1.93 -0.64
CA VAL A 47 6.06 1.69 -0.41
C VAL A 47 6.74 1.63 -1.77
N SER A 48 7.38 2.73 -2.17
CA SER A 48 8.10 2.86 -3.43
C SER A 48 9.41 3.62 -3.20
N LYS A 49 10.35 3.52 -4.15
CA LYS A 49 11.62 4.28 -4.17
C LYS A 49 12.61 3.92 -3.05
N PHE A 50 12.41 2.81 -2.34
CA PHE A 50 13.38 2.23 -1.43
C PHE A 50 14.04 1.00 -2.07
N LEU A 51 15.31 0.76 -1.74
CA LEU A 51 15.96 -0.51 -2.07
C LEU A 51 15.29 -1.61 -1.25
N CYS A 52 14.48 -2.43 -1.91
CA CYS A 52 13.71 -3.49 -1.27
C CYS A 52 14.08 -4.83 -1.91
N LYS A 53 14.37 -5.81 -1.06
CA LYS A 53 14.39 -7.22 -1.44
C LYS A 53 13.04 -7.81 -1.01
N ALA A 54 12.30 -8.36 -1.97
CA ALA A 54 11.05 -9.06 -1.68
C ALA A 54 11.33 -10.57 -1.64
N ILE A 55 10.77 -11.24 -0.64
CA ILE A 55 10.77 -12.70 -0.54
C ILE A 55 9.34 -13.15 -0.79
N VAL A 56 9.13 -13.94 -1.84
CA VAL A 56 7.81 -14.45 -2.23
C VAL A 56 7.77 -15.94 -1.92
N ALA A 57 6.94 -16.32 -0.95
CA ALA A 57 6.63 -17.71 -0.65
C ALA A 57 5.39 -18.15 -1.42
N SER A 58 5.47 -19.28 -2.10
CA SER A 58 4.38 -19.93 -2.82
C SER A 58 4.37 -21.43 -2.55
N GLU A 59 3.37 -22.14 -3.04
CA GLU A 59 3.30 -23.61 -2.95
C GLU A 59 4.53 -24.28 -3.58
N SER A 60 5.09 -23.67 -4.62
CA SER A 60 6.32 -24.13 -5.30
C SER A 60 7.62 -23.81 -4.54
N GLY A 61 7.55 -23.12 -3.40
CA GLY A 61 8.71 -22.79 -2.56
C GLY A 61 8.96 -21.29 -2.43
N LEU A 62 10.22 -20.94 -2.17
CA LEU A 62 10.64 -19.57 -1.88
C LEU A 62 11.35 -18.96 -3.09
N SER A 63 11.00 -17.73 -3.45
CA SER A 63 11.75 -16.93 -4.42
C SER A 63 12.17 -15.59 -3.84
N ILE A 64 13.36 -15.13 -4.23
CA ILE A 64 13.91 -13.83 -3.86
C ILE A 64 13.82 -12.95 -5.09
N VAL A 65 13.08 -11.85 -4.99
CA VAL A 65 12.96 -10.82 -6.00
C VAL A 65 13.78 -9.62 -5.54
N ASP A 66 14.85 -9.32 -6.27
CA ASP A 66 15.73 -8.19 -6.01
C ASP A 66 15.53 -7.13 -7.08
N ASN A 67 15.33 -5.88 -6.67
CA ASN A 67 15.12 -4.74 -7.57
C ASN A 67 16.33 -3.78 -7.58
N ILE A 68 17.54 -4.29 -7.30
CA ILE A 68 18.77 -3.52 -7.48
C ILE A 68 18.89 -3.14 -8.97
N PRO A 69 18.96 -1.83 -9.31
CA PRO A 69 19.20 -1.41 -10.68
C PRO A 69 20.57 -1.92 -11.13
N THR A 70 20.61 -2.69 -12.21
CA THR A 70 21.83 -3.33 -12.74
C THR A 70 22.88 -2.34 -13.27
N ASN A 71 22.61 -1.03 -13.25
CA ASN A 71 23.44 0.02 -13.85
C ASN A 71 24.15 0.93 -12.82
N ALA A 72 24.59 0.40 -11.68
CA ALA A 72 25.43 1.13 -10.72
C ALA A 72 26.91 0.67 -10.70
N VAL A 73 27.31 -0.24 -11.60
CA VAL A 73 28.72 -0.66 -11.78
C VAL A 73 29.15 -0.29 -13.20
N GLY A 74 29.51 0.97 -13.38
CA GLY A 74 29.91 1.55 -14.67
C GLY A 74 30.38 2.98 -14.50
N GLY A 75 31.46 3.16 -13.72
CA GLY A 75 32.16 4.43 -13.57
C GLY A 75 33.59 4.14 -13.14
N VAL A 76 34.52 4.34 -14.08
CA VAL A 76 35.98 4.22 -13.96
C VAL A 76 36.59 4.99 -12.79
#